data_AF-A0A2E2TEZ2-F1
#
_entry.id   AF-A0A2E2TEZ2-F1
#
_cell.length_a   1.000
_cell.length_b   1.000
_cell.length_c   1.000
_cell.angle_alpha   90.00
_cell.angle_beta   90.00
_cell.angle_gamma   90.00
#
_symmetry.space_group_name_H-M   'P 1'
#
loop_
_entity.id
_entity.type
_entity.pdbx_description
1 polymer ?
#
loop_
_entity_poly.entity_id
_entity_poly.type
_entity_poly.pdbx_seq_one_letter_code
_entity_poly.pdbx_strand_id
1 'polypeptide(L)'
;MNCKLILFFVLLLGSYQVKAKSNARLDSMKHVIYSSTDSAFFSEWTGKIIDVPEFNAQERNQLINWFLDRSIQLNNKILNAQFKFRKSIEKTITGDFQEALDLINEAIPYFKKEENAIWLAACYNSAGGMIAQQGNVEQGVTYLKKAISLAPLYQADSVLKSRALSNHYNGLGNIYANDK
;
A
#
# COMPACT_ATOMS: atom_id res chain seq x y z
N MET A 1 38.99 12.99 -31.17
CA MET A 1 38.85 12.84 -29.69
C MET A 1 38.09 14.07 -29.21
N ASN A 2 36.81 13.96 -28.80
CA ASN A 2 36.04 14.97 -28.02
C ASN A 2 34.51 14.76 -28.01
N CYS A 3 33.94 13.89 -28.85
CA CYS A 3 32.47 13.68 -28.86
C CYS A 3 31.96 12.84 -27.65
N LYS A 4 32.77 11.90 -27.14
CA LYS A 4 32.40 11.07 -25.97
C LYS A 4 32.38 11.83 -24.64
N LEU A 5 33.17 12.89 -24.49
CA LEU A 5 33.28 13.64 -23.23
C LEU A 5 32.11 14.62 -23.04
N ILE A 6 31.64 15.24 -24.13
CA ILE A 6 30.50 16.18 -24.12
C ILE A 6 29.18 15.44 -23.85
N LEU A 7 28.98 14.26 -24.47
CA LEU A 7 27.79 13.44 -24.24
C LEU A 7 27.67 12.98 -22.78
N PHE A 8 28.81 12.68 -22.14
CA PHE A 8 28.86 12.27 -20.74
C PHE A 8 28.49 13.42 -19.78
N PHE A 9 28.94 14.64 -20.06
CA PHE A 9 28.61 15.83 -19.27
C PHE A 9 27.13 16.23 -19.36
N VAL A 10 26.49 16.11 -20.54
CA VAL A 10 25.07 16.40 -20.71
C VAL A 10 24.19 15.39 -19.97
N LEU A 11 24.57 14.11 -19.96
CA LEU A 11 23.88 13.05 -19.21
C LEU A 11 24.03 13.24 -17.68
N LEU A 12 25.21 13.68 -17.21
CA LEU A 12 25.44 14.01 -15.80
C LEU A 12 24.63 15.23 -15.35
N LEU A 13 24.54 16.28 -16.16
CA LEU A 13 23.72 17.46 -15.84
C LEU A 13 22.22 17.15 -15.84
N GLY A 14 21.75 16.34 -16.80
CA GLY A 14 20.36 15.89 -16.83
C GLY A 14 19.98 15.06 -15.60
N SER A 15 20.81 14.09 -15.23
CA SER A 15 20.59 13.27 -14.02
C SER A 15 20.65 14.07 -12.72
N TYR A 16 21.53 15.07 -12.63
CA TYR A 16 21.60 15.98 -11.49
C TYR A 16 20.34 16.82 -11.32
N GLN A 17 19.82 17.42 -12.40
CA GLN A 17 18.59 18.22 -12.35
C GLN A 17 17.36 17.38 -11.97
N VAL A 18 17.25 16.15 -12.48
CA VAL A 18 16.18 15.22 -12.11
C VAL A 18 16.25 14.88 -10.62
N LYS A 19 17.44 14.59 -10.09
CA LYS A 19 17.64 14.28 -8.67
C LYS A 19 17.33 15.47 -7.76
N ALA A 20 17.77 16.68 -8.14
CA ALA A 20 17.48 17.90 -7.39
C ALA A 20 15.96 18.20 -7.33
N LYS A 21 15.25 18.01 -8.46
CA LYS A 21 13.79 18.19 -8.53
C LYS A 21 13.03 17.15 -7.69
N SER A 22 13.49 15.90 -7.68
CA SER A 22 12.96 14.82 -6.84
C SER A 22 13.13 15.14 -5.36
N ASN A 23 14.33 15.55 -4.92
CA ASN A 23 14.60 15.93 -3.54
C ASN A 23 13.70 17.09 -3.07
N ALA A 24 13.59 18.16 -3.87
CA ALA A 24 12.75 19.30 -3.51
C ALA A 24 11.26 18.92 -3.35
N ARG A 25 10.77 17.99 -4.19
CA ARG A 25 9.40 17.46 -4.09
C ARG A 25 9.19 16.65 -2.82
N LEU A 26 10.14 15.78 -2.48
CA LEU A 26 10.10 14.99 -1.25
C LEU A 26 10.13 15.88 0.00
N ASP A 27 10.99 16.88 0.04
CA ASP A 27 11.09 17.82 1.16
C ASP A 27 9.78 18.60 1.35
N SER A 28 9.19 19.05 0.24
CA SER A 28 7.88 19.71 0.24
C SER A 28 6.79 18.79 0.79
N MET A 29 6.75 17.53 0.33
CA MET A 29 5.76 16.55 0.80
C MET A 29 5.94 16.22 2.28
N LYS A 30 7.19 16.03 2.73
CA LYS A 30 7.52 15.82 4.13
C LYS A 30 6.98 16.96 4.97
N HIS A 31 7.25 18.21 4.58
CA HIS A 31 6.73 19.36 5.29
C HIS A 31 5.20 19.32 5.40
N VAL A 32 4.50 19.11 4.28
CA VAL A 32 3.02 19.06 4.24
C VAL A 32 2.47 17.97 5.17
N ILE A 33 3.04 16.77 5.15
CA ILE A 33 2.62 15.66 6.02
C ILE A 33 2.77 16.04 7.49
N TYR A 34 3.94 16.53 7.89
CA TYR A 34 4.22 16.84 9.29
C TYR A 34 3.53 18.10 9.81
N SER A 35 3.13 19.04 8.94
CA SER A 35 2.31 20.20 9.31
C SER A 35 0.81 19.92 9.30
N SER A 36 0.35 18.86 8.62
CA SER A 36 -1.08 18.57 8.50
C SER A 36 -1.65 17.90 9.76
N THR A 37 -2.91 18.23 10.05
CA THR A 37 -3.80 17.55 11.00
C THR A 37 -5.12 17.13 10.33
N ASP A 38 -5.27 17.39 9.03
CA ASP A 38 -6.51 17.14 8.30
C ASP A 38 -6.67 15.64 7.98
N SER A 39 -7.64 14.99 8.65
CA SER A 39 -7.94 13.58 8.43
C SER A 39 -8.36 13.26 7.00
N ALA A 40 -8.96 14.21 6.26
CA ALA A 40 -9.35 14.01 4.87
C ALA A 40 -8.11 13.88 3.96
N PHE A 41 -7.12 14.77 4.15
CA PHE A 41 -5.81 14.65 3.52
C PHE A 41 -5.18 13.26 3.76
N PHE A 42 -5.11 12.80 5.01
CA PHE A 42 -4.55 11.47 5.30
C PHE A 42 -5.34 10.34 4.62
N SER A 43 -6.68 10.42 4.68
CA SER A 43 -7.56 9.41 4.08
C SER A 43 -7.40 9.34 2.55
N GLU A 44 -7.32 10.48 1.87
CA GLU A 44 -7.03 10.54 0.41
C GLU A 44 -5.71 9.83 0.10
N TRP A 45 -4.66 10.15 0.86
CA TRP A 45 -3.33 9.61 0.63
C TRP A 45 -3.23 8.12 0.90
N THR A 46 -4.06 7.55 1.76
CA THR A 46 -4.13 6.09 1.89
C THR A 46 -4.47 5.45 0.55
N GLY A 47 -5.40 5.98 -0.24
CA GLY A 47 -5.74 5.43 -1.56
C GLY A 47 -4.71 5.79 -2.64
N LYS A 48 -4.34 7.07 -2.70
CA LYS A 48 -3.59 7.67 -3.79
C LYS A 48 -2.12 7.26 -3.85
N ILE A 49 -1.50 6.94 -2.70
CA ILE A 49 -0.04 6.79 -2.60
C ILE A 49 0.54 5.74 -3.54
N ILE A 50 -0.23 4.73 -3.94
CA ILE A 50 0.24 3.65 -4.82
C ILE A 50 0.28 4.05 -6.30
N ASP A 51 -0.54 5.02 -6.72
CA ASP A 51 -0.79 5.37 -8.13
C ASP A 51 -0.33 6.80 -8.48
N VAL A 52 0.48 7.44 -7.63
CA VAL A 52 1.03 8.78 -7.90
C VAL A 52 2.27 8.71 -8.81
N PRO A 53 2.17 9.09 -10.10
CA PRO A 53 3.28 9.00 -11.05
C PRO A 53 4.44 9.93 -10.71
N GLU A 54 4.21 10.93 -9.86
CA GLU A 54 5.24 11.86 -9.39
C GLU A 54 6.25 11.20 -8.45
N PHE A 55 5.92 10.06 -7.83
CA PHE A 55 6.80 9.40 -6.88
C PHE A 55 7.13 8.00 -7.35
N ASN A 56 8.43 7.69 -7.47
CA ASN A 56 8.89 6.33 -7.74
C ASN A 56 8.66 5.41 -6.52
N ALA A 57 8.93 4.11 -6.66
CA ALA A 57 8.66 3.13 -5.60
C ALA A 57 9.40 3.44 -4.27
N GLN A 58 10.66 3.87 -4.33
CA GLN A 58 11.43 4.23 -3.14
C GLN A 58 10.88 5.49 -2.47
N GLU A 59 10.53 6.49 -3.28
CA GLU A 59 9.90 7.71 -2.79
C GLU A 59 8.55 7.39 -2.12
N ARG A 60 7.67 6.61 -2.77
CA ARG A 60 6.40 6.18 -2.17
C ARG A 60 6.58 5.46 -0.84
N ASN A 61 7.61 4.62 -0.72
CA ASN A 61 7.95 3.97 0.55
C ASN A 61 8.34 5.00 1.63
N GLN A 62 9.12 6.02 1.28
CA GLN A 62 9.44 7.12 2.20
C GLN A 62 8.17 7.89 2.62
N LEU A 63 7.27 8.19 1.68
CA LEU A 63 5.98 8.81 2.00
C LEU A 63 5.18 7.95 2.99
N ILE A 64 5.06 6.64 2.76
CA ILE A 64 4.36 5.71 3.67
C ILE A 64 4.96 5.79 5.08
N ASN A 65 6.28 5.82 5.21
CA ASN A 65 6.95 5.91 6.50
C ASN A 65 6.66 7.24 7.22
N TRP A 66 6.63 8.37 6.51
CA TRP A 66 6.25 9.65 7.10
C TRP A 66 4.79 9.68 7.54
N PHE A 67 3.89 9.10 6.73
CA PHE A 67 2.49 8.98 7.12
C PHE A 67 2.29 8.07 8.34
N LEU A 68 3.03 6.96 8.43
CA LEU A 68 3.05 6.10 9.61
C LEU A 68 3.48 6.86 10.85
N ASP A 69 4.64 7.50 10.83
CA ASP A 69 5.16 8.28 11.96
C ASP A 69 4.18 9.40 12.34
N ARG A 70 3.67 10.14 11.36
CA ARG A 70 2.72 11.23 11.61
C ARG A 70 1.42 10.73 12.21
N SER A 71 0.88 9.59 11.76
CA SER A 71 -0.33 9.00 12.35
C SER A 71 -0.15 8.61 13.82
N ILE A 72 1.07 8.22 14.23
CA ILE A 72 1.43 7.95 15.63
C ILE A 72 1.46 9.25 16.43
N GLN A 73 2.11 10.29 15.91
CA GLN A 73 2.18 11.61 16.56
C GLN A 73 0.79 12.22 16.78
N LEU A 74 -0.13 12.00 15.83
CA LEU A 74 -1.54 12.42 15.95
C LEU A 74 -2.38 11.50 16.84
N ASN A 75 -1.80 10.42 17.38
CA ASN A 75 -2.49 9.38 18.14
C ASN A 75 -3.71 8.79 17.39
N ASN A 76 -3.65 8.75 16.06
CA ASN A 76 -4.74 8.25 15.22
C ASN A 76 -4.47 6.81 14.80
N LYS A 77 -4.98 5.89 15.61
CA LYS A 77 -4.76 4.44 15.46
C LYS A 77 -5.35 3.87 14.16
N ILE A 78 -6.42 4.48 13.65
CA ILE A 78 -7.05 4.02 12.40
C ILE A 78 -6.26 4.45 11.18
N LEU A 79 -5.82 5.71 11.12
CA LEU A 79 -4.88 6.13 10.09
C LEU A 79 -3.60 5.30 10.14
N ASN A 80 -3.09 5.02 11.35
CA ASN A 80 -1.91 4.17 11.50
C ASN A 80 -2.13 2.77 10.92
N ALA A 81 -3.27 2.13 11.22
CA ALA A 81 -3.63 0.83 10.66
C ALA A 81 -3.73 0.85 9.11
N GLN A 82 -4.29 1.92 8.53
CA GLN A 82 -4.38 2.08 7.07
C GLN A 82 -2.99 2.22 6.43
N PHE A 83 -2.10 3.00 7.02
CA PHE A 83 -0.73 3.12 6.51
C PHE A 83 0.12 1.88 6.78
N LYS A 84 -0.13 1.12 7.86
CA LYS A 84 0.46 -0.21 8.07
C LYS A 84 0.05 -1.17 6.97
N PHE A 85 -1.22 -1.17 6.59
CA PHE A 85 -1.65 -1.95 5.43
C PHE A 85 -0.94 -1.50 4.15
N ARG A 86 -0.78 -0.20 3.90
CA ARG A 86 -0.02 0.26 2.72
C ARG A 86 1.45 -0.16 2.75
N LYS A 87 2.08 -0.12 3.93
CA LYS A 87 3.42 -0.65 4.13
C LYS A 87 3.49 -2.15 3.86
N SER A 88 2.47 -2.91 4.28
CA SER A 88 2.41 -4.35 4.00
C SER A 88 2.39 -4.64 2.50
N ILE A 89 1.68 -3.86 1.69
CA ILE A 89 1.67 -4.02 0.23
C ILE A 89 3.06 -3.76 -0.37
N GLU A 90 3.78 -2.75 0.11
CA GLU A 90 5.17 -2.50 -0.31
C GLU A 90 6.09 -3.67 0.06
N LYS A 91 5.89 -4.26 1.24
CA LYS A 91 6.63 -5.43 1.69
C LYS A 91 6.31 -6.68 0.87
N THR A 92 5.05 -6.90 0.50
CA THR A 92 4.65 -7.94 -0.45
C THR A 92 5.36 -7.77 -1.79
N ILE A 93 5.40 -6.55 -2.34
CA ILE A 93 6.05 -6.26 -3.63
C ILE A 93 7.55 -6.52 -3.57
N THR A 94 8.20 -6.20 -2.45
CA THR A 94 9.63 -6.43 -2.24
C THR A 94 9.99 -7.85 -1.81
N GLY A 95 8.98 -8.73 -1.64
CA GLY A 95 9.15 -10.14 -1.30
C GLY A 95 9.29 -10.43 0.20
N ASP A 96 9.17 -9.41 1.06
CA ASP A 96 9.21 -9.57 2.51
C ASP A 96 7.82 -9.91 3.07
N PHE A 97 7.38 -11.14 2.78
CA PHE A 97 6.04 -11.61 3.15
C PHE A 97 5.84 -11.72 4.65
N GLN A 98 6.91 -11.96 5.43
CA GLN A 98 6.80 -12.04 6.88
C GLN A 98 6.46 -10.67 7.47
N GLU A 99 7.22 -9.63 7.15
CA GLU A 99 6.92 -8.28 7.64
C GLU A 99 5.56 -7.78 7.12
N ALA A 100 5.21 -8.13 5.88
CA ALA A 100 3.89 -7.80 5.33
C ALA A 100 2.74 -8.42 6.15
N LEU A 101 2.85 -9.70 6.51
CA LEU A 101 1.85 -10.39 7.32
C LEU A 101 1.78 -9.82 8.74
N ASP A 102 2.92 -9.49 9.35
CA ASP A 102 2.97 -8.88 10.68
C ASP A 102 2.26 -7.52 10.71
N LEU A 103 2.54 -6.66 9.72
CA LEU A 103 1.87 -5.36 9.56
C LEU A 103 0.35 -5.50 9.36
N ILE A 104 -0.09 -6.51 8.60
CA ILE A 104 -1.52 -6.82 8.43
C ILE A 104 -2.13 -7.26 9.76
N ASN A 105 -1.47 -8.16 10.48
CA ASN A 105 -1.95 -8.67 11.77
C ASN A 105 -2.07 -7.56 12.82
N GLU A 106 -1.15 -6.60 12.82
CA GLU A 106 -1.23 -5.40 13.66
C GLU A 106 -2.39 -4.46 13.30
N ALA A 107 -2.78 -4.40 12.02
CA ALA A 107 -3.84 -3.51 11.54
C ALA A 107 -5.26 -4.07 11.77
N ILE A 108 -5.45 -5.39 11.65
CA ILE A 108 -6.75 -6.07 11.73
C ILE A 108 -7.59 -5.71 12.97
N PRO A 109 -7.05 -5.68 14.20
CA PRO A 109 -7.84 -5.37 15.40
C PRO A 109 -8.53 -4.01 15.33
N TYR A 110 -7.89 -3.02 14.71
CA TYR A 110 -8.43 -1.68 14.57
C TYR A 110 -9.56 -1.64 13.55
N PHE A 111 -9.42 -2.31 12.41
CA PHE A 111 -10.50 -2.40 11.43
C PHE A 111 -11.70 -3.21 11.91
N LYS A 112 -11.47 -4.24 12.73
CA LYS A 112 -12.57 -4.96 13.41
C LYS A 112 -13.31 -4.06 14.38
N LYS A 113 -12.57 -3.31 15.21
CA LYS A 113 -13.16 -2.43 16.23
C LYS A 113 -14.05 -1.33 15.61
N GLU A 114 -13.63 -0.75 14.50
CA GLU A 114 -14.39 0.29 13.80
C GLU A 114 -15.37 -0.26 12.75
N GLU A 115 -15.58 -1.59 12.73
CA GLU A 115 -16.47 -2.26 11.77
C GLU A 115 -16.15 -1.90 10.31
N ASN A 116 -14.88 -1.63 10.01
CA ASN A 116 -14.45 -1.20 8.70
C ASN A 116 -14.24 -2.40 7.76
N ALA A 117 -15.35 -2.88 7.22
CA ALA A 117 -15.40 -4.07 6.37
C ALA A 117 -14.48 -3.97 5.14
N ILE A 118 -14.33 -2.78 4.54
CA ILE A 118 -13.50 -2.57 3.35
C ILE A 118 -12.02 -2.84 3.65
N TRP A 119 -11.49 -2.21 4.70
CA TRP A 119 -10.09 -2.40 5.07
C TRP A 119 -9.82 -3.79 5.65
N LEU A 120 -10.77 -4.34 6.41
CA LEU A 120 -10.67 -5.70 6.94
C LEU A 120 -10.63 -6.75 5.80
N ALA A 121 -11.46 -6.59 4.78
CA ALA A 121 -11.43 -7.47 3.61
C ALA A 121 -10.15 -7.32 2.80
N ALA A 122 -9.63 -6.09 2.64
CA ALA A 122 -8.34 -5.86 1.98
C ALA A 122 -7.18 -6.57 2.72
N CYS A 123 -7.20 -6.54 4.06
CA CYS A 123 -6.26 -7.29 4.90
C CYS A 123 -6.34 -8.80 4.64
N TYR A 124 -7.55 -9.37 4.72
CA TYR A 124 -7.74 -10.81 4.48
C TYR A 124 -7.39 -11.23 3.05
N ASN A 125 -7.71 -10.40 2.05
CA ASN A 125 -7.34 -10.66 0.67
C ASN A 125 -5.82 -10.75 0.48
N SER A 126 -5.12 -9.76 1.01
CA SER A 126 -3.66 -9.66 0.85
C SER A 126 -2.94 -10.76 1.61
N ALA A 127 -3.35 -11.02 2.87
CA ALA A 127 -2.83 -12.13 3.66
C ALA A 127 -3.13 -13.48 3.00
N GLY A 128 -4.35 -13.69 2.49
CA GLY A 128 -4.72 -14.93 1.83
C GLY A 128 -3.88 -15.24 0.60
N GLY A 129 -3.61 -14.23 -0.24
CA GLY A 129 -2.70 -14.37 -1.38
C GLY A 129 -1.28 -14.72 -0.96
N MET A 130 -0.71 -14.02 0.03
CA MET A 130 0.64 -14.28 0.52
C MET A 130 0.78 -15.67 1.16
N ILE A 131 -0.17 -16.07 2.00
CA ILE A 131 -0.18 -17.37 2.68
C ILE A 131 -0.23 -18.51 1.66
N ALA A 132 -1.07 -18.38 0.62
CA ALA A 132 -1.12 -19.37 -0.45
C ALA A 132 0.18 -19.42 -1.26
N GLN A 133 0.77 -18.26 -1.57
CA GLN A 133 2.06 -18.18 -2.27
C GLN A 133 3.21 -18.82 -1.49
N GLN A 134 3.14 -18.81 -0.16
CA GLN A 134 4.09 -19.49 0.72
C GLN A 134 3.81 -21.01 0.88
N GLY A 135 2.81 -21.55 0.18
CA GLY A 135 2.50 -22.97 0.12
C GLY A 135 1.36 -23.43 1.03
N ASN A 136 0.82 -22.56 1.90
CA ASN A 136 -0.35 -22.90 2.70
C ASN A 136 -1.66 -22.51 1.97
N VAL A 137 -1.93 -23.23 0.89
CA VAL A 137 -3.06 -22.97 -0.02
C VAL A 137 -4.41 -22.96 0.71
N GLU A 138 -4.68 -23.96 1.56
CA GLU A 138 -5.96 -24.08 2.27
C GLU A 138 -6.22 -22.87 3.18
N GLN A 139 -5.20 -22.44 3.93
CA GLN A 139 -5.32 -21.26 4.78
C GLN A 139 -5.50 -19.99 3.95
N GLY A 140 -4.78 -19.86 2.83
CA GLY A 140 -4.93 -18.73 1.92
C GLY A 140 -6.34 -18.59 1.35
N VAL A 141 -6.93 -19.72 0.90
CA VAL A 141 -8.33 -19.80 0.44
C VAL A 141 -9.29 -19.41 1.56
N THR A 142 -9.05 -19.87 2.79
CA THR A 142 -9.88 -19.51 3.96
C THR A 142 -9.89 -18.00 4.19
N TYR A 143 -8.74 -17.34 4.07
CA TYR A 143 -8.63 -15.89 4.22
C TYR A 143 -9.34 -15.14 3.08
N LEU A 144 -9.19 -15.57 1.84
CA LEU A 144 -9.92 -14.96 0.71
C LEU A 144 -11.44 -15.12 0.83
N LYS A 145 -11.93 -16.27 1.32
CA LYS A 145 -13.35 -16.46 1.64
C LYS A 145 -13.84 -15.50 2.73
N LYS A 146 -13.02 -15.22 3.75
CA LYS A 146 -13.34 -14.19 4.74
C LYS A 146 -13.46 -12.81 4.09
N ALA A 147 -12.56 -12.43 3.18
CA ALA A 147 -12.66 -11.16 2.45
C ALA A 147 -13.97 -11.06 1.65
N ILE A 148 -14.37 -12.11 0.93
CA ILE A 148 -15.62 -12.16 0.16
C ILE A 148 -16.85 -12.02 1.07
N SER A 149 -16.85 -12.69 2.23
CA SER A 149 -17.98 -12.64 3.17
C SER A 149 -18.26 -11.26 3.74
N LEU A 150 -17.29 -10.34 3.70
CA LEU A 150 -17.43 -8.96 4.18
C LEU A 150 -18.03 -8.01 3.13
N ALA A 151 -18.06 -8.38 1.86
CA ALA A 151 -18.53 -7.50 0.79
C ALA A 151 -19.97 -6.96 0.97
N PRO A 152 -20.94 -7.74 1.50
CA PRO A 152 -22.27 -7.21 1.80
C PRO A 152 -22.27 -6.03 2.81
N LEU A 153 -21.24 -5.93 3.65
CA LEU A 153 -21.12 -4.91 4.70
C LEU A 153 -20.45 -3.62 4.23
N TYR A 154 -20.02 -3.53 2.97
CA TYR A 154 -19.35 -2.34 2.48
C TYR A 154 -20.31 -1.15 2.44
N GLN A 155 -19.93 -0.06 3.08
CA GLN A 155 -20.63 1.23 3.00
C GLN A 155 -20.01 2.07 1.86
N ALA A 156 -20.15 1.57 0.63
CA ALA A 156 -19.57 2.18 -0.57
C ALA A 156 -20.54 2.07 -1.76
N ASP A 157 -20.26 2.79 -2.84
CA ASP A 157 -21.02 2.66 -4.09
C ASP A 157 -20.86 1.25 -4.72
N SER A 158 -21.76 0.92 -5.64
CA SER A 158 -21.80 -0.40 -6.28
C SER A 158 -20.55 -0.70 -7.11
N VAL A 159 -19.86 0.32 -7.63
CA VAL A 159 -18.65 0.17 -8.43
C VAL A 159 -17.48 -0.24 -7.54
N LEU A 160 -17.28 0.43 -6.41
CA LEU A 160 -16.25 0.09 -5.42
C LEU A 160 -16.48 -1.31 -4.84
N LYS A 161 -17.73 -1.65 -4.52
CA LYS A 161 -18.11 -3.00 -4.08
C LYS A 161 -17.72 -4.06 -5.10
N SER A 162 -18.12 -3.85 -6.36
CA SER A 162 -17.85 -4.79 -7.45
C SER A 162 -16.35 -4.95 -7.67
N ARG A 163 -15.58 -3.86 -7.69
CA ARG A 163 -14.12 -3.90 -7.84
C ARG A 163 -13.45 -4.70 -6.73
N ALA A 164 -13.82 -4.46 -5.48
CA ALA A 164 -13.26 -5.19 -4.35
C ALA A 164 -13.59 -6.69 -4.43
N LEU A 165 -14.83 -7.06 -4.75
CA LEU A 165 -15.22 -8.45 -4.99
C LEU A 165 -14.44 -9.10 -6.13
N SER A 166 -14.28 -8.41 -7.26
CA SER A 166 -13.48 -8.91 -8.39
C SER A 166 -12.05 -9.22 -7.96
N ASN A 167 -11.43 -8.35 -7.14
CA ASN A 167 -10.08 -8.58 -6.62
C ASN A 167 -10.01 -9.84 -5.75
N HIS A 168 -11.02 -10.07 -4.89
CA HIS A 168 -11.07 -11.25 -4.02
C HIS A 168 -11.24 -12.56 -4.82
N TYR A 169 -12.12 -12.55 -5.82
CA TYR A 169 -12.30 -13.71 -6.70
C TYR A 169 -11.09 -13.97 -7.59
N ASN A 170 -10.41 -12.91 -8.07
CA ASN A 170 -9.15 -13.06 -8.80
C ASN A 170 -8.09 -13.74 -7.94
N GLY A 171 -8.00 -13.39 -6.65
CA GLY A 171 -7.11 -14.07 -5.70
C GLY A 171 -7.38 -15.58 -5.62
N LEU A 172 -8.65 -15.98 -5.49
CA LEU A 172 -9.03 -17.40 -5.49
C LEU A 172 -8.74 -18.09 -6.84
N GLY A 173 -9.08 -17.44 -7.95
CA GLY A 173 -8.82 -17.96 -9.29
C GLY A 173 -7.34 -18.21 -9.52
N ASN A 174 -6.47 -17.28 -9.11
CA ASN A 174 -5.02 -17.44 -9.20
C ASN A 174 -4.51 -18.63 -8.39
N ILE A 175 -5.05 -18.84 -7.18
CA ILE A 175 -4.68 -19.99 -6.35
C ILE A 175 -5.08 -21.29 -7.06
N TYR A 176 -6.34 -21.45 -7.45
CA TYR A 176 -6.82 -22.68 -8.07
C TYR A 176 -6.19 -22.96 -9.44
N ALA A 177 -5.79 -21.94 -10.17
CA ALA A 177 -5.08 -22.11 -11.44
C ALA A 177 -3.65 -22.67 -11.25
N ASN A 178 -3.03 -22.38 -10.10
CA ASN A 178 -1.66 -22.77 -9.76
C ASN A 178 -1.57 -24.04 -8.91
N ASP A 179 -2.67 -24.49 -8.32
CA ASP A 179 -2.78 -25.69 -7.47
C ASP A 179 -2.89 -26.99 -8.28
N LYS A 180 -1.99 -27.17 -9.27
CA LYS A 180 -1.97 -28.35 -10.17
C LYS A 180 -0.96 -29.40 -9.74
#